data_AF-A0A7K6LMS6-F1
#
_entry.id   AF-A0A7K6LMS6-F1
#
_cell.length_a   1.000
_cell.length_b   1.000
_cell.length_c   1.000
_cell.angle_alpha   90.00
_cell.angle_beta   90.00
_cell.angle_gamma   90.00
#
_symmetry.space_group_name_H-M   'P 1'
#
loop_
_entity.id
_entity.type
_entity.pdbx_description
1 polymer ?
#
loop_
_entity_poly.entity_id
_entity_poly.type
_entity_poly.pdbx_seq_one_letter_code
_entity_poly.pdbx_strand_id
1 'polypeptide(L)'
;QCLLSGPWRSDTGCRMVVSTLDKDNRFSGFYLPGPATGDPELLTSPLEGSQQDTRLVPQPTFYFTVNWRLRETAWTTVFVGQCYVDANGKETLHALWLQREVADSPAEDWKATR
;
A
#
# COMPACT_ATOMS: atom_id res chain seq x y z
N GLN A 1 -10.71 -14.64 7.27
CA GLN A 1 -9.94 -15.29 6.18
C GLN A 1 -9.46 -14.13 5.37
N CYS A 2 -8.16 -13.87 5.40
CA CYS A 2 -7.59 -12.52 5.37
C CYS A 2 -7.72 -11.85 3.97
N LEU A 3 -8.84 -11.17 3.73
CA LEU A 3 -9.15 -10.49 2.47
C LEU A 3 -8.81 -9.00 2.61
N LEU A 4 -8.00 -8.46 1.70
CA LEU A 4 -7.61 -7.05 1.75
C LEU A 4 -8.76 -6.08 1.43
N SER A 5 -9.85 -6.54 0.79
CA SER A 5 -11.00 -5.68 0.47
C SER A 5 -11.61 -5.06 1.72
N GLY A 6 -11.75 -3.74 1.73
CA GLY A 6 -12.25 -2.97 2.86
C GLY A 6 -11.27 -1.91 3.36
N PRO A 7 -11.60 -1.27 4.49
CA PRO A 7 -10.77 -0.23 5.09
C PRO A 7 -9.65 -0.82 5.97
N TRP A 8 -8.47 -0.21 5.91
CA TRP A 8 -7.32 -0.52 6.76
C TRP A 8 -6.72 0.75 7.33
N ARG A 9 -6.07 0.61 8.49
CA ARG A 9 -5.34 1.68 9.15
C ARG A 9 -3.98 1.17 9.61
N SER A 10 -2.93 1.92 9.28
CA SER A 10 -1.57 1.66 9.74
C SER A 10 -1.32 2.27 11.13
N ASP A 11 -0.23 1.84 11.78
CA ASP A 11 0.20 2.37 13.09
C ASP A 11 0.58 3.86 13.05
N THR A 12 0.96 4.38 11.87
CA THR A 12 1.26 5.80 11.64
C THR A 12 0.01 6.65 11.39
N GLY A 13 -1.17 6.02 11.36
CA GLY A 13 -2.45 6.67 11.11
C GLY A 13 -2.80 6.86 9.64
N CYS A 14 -1.97 6.40 8.69
CA CYS A 14 -2.38 6.29 7.30
C CYS A 14 -3.57 5.35 7.17
N ARG A 15 -4.48 5.65 6.23
CA ARG A 15 -5.65 4.82 5.94
C ARG A 15 -5.61 4.36 4.50
N MET A 16 -6.11 3.16 4.21
CA MET A 16 -6.39 2.75 2.84
C MET A 16 -7.76 2.12 2.76
N VAL A 17 -8.40 2.24 1.60
CA VAL A 17 -9.66 1.56 1.29
C VAL A 17 -9.47 0.81 -0.01
N VAL A 18 -9.66 -0.50 0.05
CA VAL A 18 -9.41 -1.42 -1.05
C VAL A 18 -10.73 -1.98 -1.59
N SER A 19 -10.87 -1.96 -2.90
CA SER A 19 -11.98 -2.53 -3.66
C SER A 19 -11.45 -3.64 -4.56
N THR A 20 -12.09 -4.81 -4.52
CA THR A 20 -11.76 -5.92 -5.41
C THR A 20 -12.13 -5.57 -6.85
N LEU A 21 -11.23 -5.84 -7.79
CA LEU A 21 -11.44 -5.53 -9.20
C LEU A 21 -11.91 -6.74 -10.01
N ASP A 22 -11.34 -7.93 -9.80
CA ASP A 22 -11.58 -9.07 -10.71
C ASP A 22 -11.24 -10.48 -10.14
N LYS A 23 -11.23 -11.47 -11.04
CA LYS A 23 -11.03 -12.91 -10.81
C LYS A 23 -9.59 -13.31 -10.50
N ASP A 24 -8.62 -12.43 -10.75
CA ASP A 24 -7.19 -12.73 -10.60
C ASP A 24 -6.65 -12.22 -9.26
N ASN A 25 -7.54 -12.01 -8.29
CA ASN A 25 -7.24 -11.43 -6.98
C ASN A 25 -6.58 -10.05 -7.06
N ARG A 26 -6.83 -9.32 -8.14
CA ARG A 26 -6.42 -7.92 -8.27
C ARG A 26 -7.38 -7.00 -7.54
N PHE A 27 -6.84 -5.92 -7.04
CA PHE A 27 -7.60 -4.88 -6.37
C PHE A 27 -7.06 -3.50 -6.70
N SER A 28 -7.90 -2.49 -6.50
CA SER A 28 -7.51 -1.10 -6.48
C SER A 28 -8.11 -0.40 -5.28
N GLY A 29 -7.78 0.86 -5.10
CA GLY A 29 -8.30 1.61 -3.99
C GLY A 29 -7.68 2.98 -3.87
N PHE A 30 -7.77 3.52 -2.66
CA PHE A 30 -7.19 4.80 -2.31
C PHE A 30 -6.36 4.68 -1.04
N TYR A 31 -5.20 5.33 -1.06
CA TYR A 31 -4.34 5.52 0.09
C TYR A 31 -4.48 6.98 0.57
N LEU A 32 -4.75 7.14 1.86
CA LEU A 32 -4.94 8.41 2.52
C LEU A 32 -3.79 8.63 3.51
N PRO A 33 -3.01 9.72 3.36
CA PRO A 33 -1.94 10.07 4.28
C PRO A 33 -2.43 10.16 5.73
N GLY A 34 -1.59 9.72 6.65
CA GLY A 34 -1.81 9.88 8.09
C GLY A 34 -1.30 11.22 8.62
N PRO A 35 -1.64 11.59 9.86
CA PRO A 35 -1.10 12.78 10.51
C PRO A 35 0.43 12.78 10.62
N ALA A 36 1.04 11.59 10.70
CA ALA A 36 2.49 11.41 10.83
C ALA A 36 3.25 11.62 9.50
N THR A 37 2.55 11.77 8.37
CA THR A 37 3.20 11.92 7.06
C THR A 37 3.94 13.26 6.91
N GLY A 38 3.70 14.22 7.82
CA GLY A 38 4.41 15.49 7.87
C GLY A 38 4.06 16.49 6.76
N ASP A 39 3.22 16.09 5.80
CA ASP A 39 2.82 16.91 4.67
C ASP A 39 1.28 17.06 4.63
N PRO A 40 0.74 18.23 5.04
CA PRO A 40 -0.70 18.48 5.06
C PRO A 40 -1.30 18.62 3.65
N GLU A 41 -0.49 18.77 2.62
CA GLU A 41 -0.95 18.94 1.24
C GLU A 41 -0.99 17.61 0.47
N LEU A 42 -0.46 16.53 1.05
CA LEU A 42 -0.46 15.23 0.39
C LEU A 42 -1.89 14.75 0.16
N LEU A 43 -2.22 14.52 -1.11
CA LEU A 43 -3.56 14.14 -1.52
C LEU A 43 -3.78 12.64 -1.41
N THR A 44 -5.03 12.26 -1.22
CA THR A 44 -5.50 10.89 -1.42
C THR A 44 -5.03 10.38 -2.78
N SER A 45 -4.31 9.26 -2.77
CA SER A 45 -3.61 8.74 -3.95
C SER A 45 -4.14 7.35 -4.33
N PRO A 46 -4.29 7.04 -5.63
CA PRO A 46 -4.76 5.73 -6.05
C PRO A 46 -3.74 4.65 -5.71
N LEU A 47 -4.24 3.46 -5.36
CA LEU A 47 -3.44 2.26 -5.20
C LEU A 47 -3.96 1.12 -6.09
N GLU A 48 -3.05 0.25 -6.53
CA GLU A 48 -3.37 -0.96 -7.29
C GLU A 48 -2.46 -2.10 -6.88
N GLY A 49 -2.98 -3.32 -6.84
CA GLY A 49 -2.22 -4.47 -6.36
C GLY A 49 -2.91 -5.81 -6.59
N SER A 50 -2.34 -6.83 -5.96
CA SER A 50 -2.97 -8.15 -5.88
C SER A 50 -2.62 -8.86 -4.58
N GLN A 51 -3.43 -9.84 -4.22
CA GLN A 51 -3.19 -10.75 -3.09
C GLN A 51 -3.21 -12.20 -3.59
N GLN A 52 -2.53 -13.11 -2.89
CA GLN A 52 -2.73 -14.54 -3.15
C GLN A 52 -4.16 -14.97 -2.82
N ASP A 53 -4.64 -16.03 -3.48
CA ASP A 53 -5.98 -16.57 -3.26
C ASP A 53 -6.13 -17.10 -1.83
N THR A 54 -7.02 -16.49 -1.05
CA THR A 54 -7.27 -16.85 0.36
C THR A 54 -7.87 -18.24 0.54
N ARG A 55 -8.42 -18.84 -0.52
CA ARG A 55 -8.91 -20.23 -0.53
C ARG A 55 -7.78 -21.24 -0.57
N LEU A 56 -6.63 -20.85 -1.13
CA LEU A 56 -5.43 -21.68 -1.24
C LEU A 56 -4.41 -21.34 -0.15
N VAL A 57 -4.31 -20.06 0.22
CA VAL A 57 -3.35 -19.52 1.20
C VAL A 57 -4.12 -18.72 2.26
N PRO A 58 -4.45 -19.33 3.43
CA PRO A 58 -5.29 -18.68 4.45
C PRO A 58 -4.73 -17.35 5.02
N GLN A 59 -3.41 -17.20 4.99
CA GLN A 59 -2.66 -16.00 5.39
C GLN A 59 -1.83 -15.51 4.20
N PRO A 60 -2.47 -14.91 3.18
CA PRO A 60 -1.88 -14.65 1.87
C PRO A 60 -0.82 -13.56 1.93
N THR A 61 0.18 -13.65 1.04
CA THR A 61 1.01 -12.49 0.70
C THR A 61 0.28 -11.57 -0.27
N PHE A 62 0.64 -10.29 -0.26
CA PHE A 62 0.09 -9.29 -1.16
C PHE A 62 1.15 -8.28 -1.58
N TYR A 63 0.87 -7.54 -2.64
CA TYR A 63 1.59 -6.33 -2.97
C TYR A 63 0.62 -5.28 -3.52
N PHE A 64 1.00 -4.01 -3.38
CA PHE A 64 0.33 -2.91 -4.08
C PHE A 64 1.27 -1.73 -4.28
N THR A 65 0.97 -0.91 -5.27
CA THR A 65 1.66 0.34 -5.57
C THR A 65 0.75 1.51 -5.23
N VAL A 66 1.32 2.59 -4.69
CA VAL A 66 0.65 3.88 -4.50
C VAL A 66 1.36 4.91 -5.36
N ASN A 67 0.60 5.57 -6.24
CA ASN A 67 1.13 6.62 -7.11
C ASN A 67 0.79 7.98 -6.53
N TRP A 68 1.75 8.57 -5.84
CA TRP A 68 1.56 9.82 -5.11
C TRP A 68 1.66 11.03 -6.01
N ARG A 69 0.85 12.05 -5.71
CA ARG A 69 0.92 13.35 -6.37
C ARG A 69 0.75 14.46 -5.35
N LEU A 70 1.69 15.38 -5.37
CA LEU A 70 1.68 16.62 -4.62
C LEU A 70 2.10 17.75 -5.55
N ARG A 71 1.16 18.60 -5.98
CA ARG A 71 1.41 19.67 -6.95
C ARG A 71 2.14 19.13 -8.20
N GLU A 72 3.38 19.57 -8.44
CA GLU A 72 4.23 19.15 -9.57
C GLU A 72 5.17 17.97 -9.21
N THR A 73 5.15 17.49 -7.97
CA THR A 73 5.97 16.37 -7.50
C THR A 73 5.18 15.06 -7.53
N ALA A 74 5.83 14.00 -7.99
CA ALA A 74 5.29 12.65 -7.99
C ALA A 74 6.36 11.65 -7.53
N TRP A 75 5.92 10.61 -6.83
CA TRP A 75 6.74 9.47 -6.45
C TRP A 75 5.87 8.24 -6.35
N THR A 76 6.48 7.06 -6.30
CA THR A 76 5.76 5.80 -6.17
C THR A 76 6.22 5.09 -4.91
N THR A 77 5.28 4.56 -4.13
CA THR A 77 5.61 3.62 -3.05
C THR A 77 5.05 2.26 -3.40
N VAL A 78 5.88 1.23 -3.30
CA VAL A 78 5.42 -0.16 -3.39
C VAL A 78 5.39 -0.75 -1.99
N PHE A 79 4.33 -1.49 -1.69
CA PHE A 79 4.17 -2.25 -0.47
C PHE A 79 4.15 -3.74 -0.83
N VAL A 80 4.82 -4.54 -0.03
CA VAL A 80 4.76 -6.00 -0.09
C VAL A 80 4.65 -6.54 1.32
N GLY A 81 3.77 -7.51 1.52
CA GLY A 81 3.48 -7.97 2.87
C GLY A 81 2.68 -9.25 2.93
N GLN A 82 2.25 -9.57 4.14
CA GLN A 82 1.42 -10.73 4.46
C GLN A 82 0.30 -10.34 5.41
N CYS A 83 -0.87 -10.92 5.16
CA CYS A 83 -2.06 -10.76 5.98
C CYS A 83 -2.13 -11.91 7.00
N TYR A 84 -2.19 -11.58 8.29
CA TYR A 84 -2.25 -12.53 9.41
C TYR A 84 -3.59 -12.45 10.12
N VAL A 85 -4.05 -13.59 10.65
CA VAL A 85 -5.25 -13.68 11.49
C VAL A 85 -4.88 -14.30 12.83
N ASP A 86 -5.11 -13.59 13.93
CA ASP A 86 -4.78 -14.10 15.26
C ASP A 86 -5.85 -15.07 15.82
N ALA A 87 -5.60 -15.63 17.01
CA ALA A 87 -6.52 -16.55 17.68
C ALA A 87 -7.90 -15.93 18.01
N ASN A 88 -8.01 -14.61 18.06
CA ASN A 88 -9.25 -13.87 18.28
C ASN A 88 -9.94 -13.48 16.97
N GLY A 89 -9.38 -13.86 15.82
CA GLY A 89 -9.89 -13.48 14.50
C GLY A 89 -9.50 -12.07 14.07
N LYS A 90 -8.60 -11.37 14.79
CA LYS A 90 -8.12 -10.05 14.39
C LYS A 90 -7.19 -10.18 13.20
N GLU A 91 -7.50 -9.44 12.13
CA GLU A 91 -6.69 -9.41 10.91
C GLU A 91 -5.65 -8.27 10.99
N THR A 92 -4.43 -8.55 10.56
CA THR A 92 -3.31 -7.57 10.55
C THR A 92 -2.50 -7.69 9.27
N LEU A 93 -2.02 -6.56 8.75
CA LEU A 93 -1.15 -6.52 7.59
C LEU A 93 0.27 -6.20 8.05
N HIS A 94 1.19 -7.14 7.86
CA HIS A 94 2.61 -6.90 8.07
C HIS A 94 3.24 -6.62 6.72
N ALA A 95 3.71 -5.39 6.50
CA ALA A 95 4.22 -4.96 5.21
C ALA A 95 5.55 -4.21 5.36
N LEU A 96 6.39 -4.38 4.34
CA LEU A 96 7.52 -3.52 4.05
C LEU A 96 7.15 -2.63 2.86
N TRP A 97 7.85 -1.51 2.73
CA TRP A 97 7.65 -0.60 1.62
C TRP A 97 8.98 -0.11 1.06
N LEU A 98 8.96 0.27 -0.22
CA LEU A 98 10.02 1.03 -0.87
C LEU A 98 9.39 2.26 -1.50
N GLN A 99 9.92 3.43 -1.17
CA GLN A 99 9.51 4.69 -1.77
C GLN A 99 10.53 5.09 -2.82
N ARG A 100 10.06 5.39 -4.02
CA ARG A 100 10.88 5.80 -5.16
C ARG A 100 10.51 7.22 -5.61
N GLU A 101 11.42 8.15 -5.36
CA GLU A 101 11.35 9.51 -5.89
C GLU A 101 11.83 9.56 -7.35
N VAL A 102 11.38 10.59 -8.08
CA VAL A 102 11.90 10.91 -9.41
C VAL A 102 13.27 11.57 -9.22
N ALA A 103 14.32 10.93 -9.75
CA ALA A 103 15.66 11.49 -9.72
C ALA A 103 15.86 12.46 -10.89
N ASP A 104 16.57 13.57 -10.67
CA ASP A 104 16.88 14.55 -11.72
C ASP A 104 17.84 14.00 -12.78
N SER A 105 18.68 13.02 -12.42
CA SER A 105 19.62 12.36 -13.33
C SER A 105 20.03 10.98 -12.80
N PRO A 106 20.60 10.10 -13.65
CA PRO A 106 21.13 8.81 -13.21
C PRO A 106 22.24 8.92 -12.15
N ALA A 107 23.00 10.01 -12.12
CA ALA A 107 24.04 10.23 -11.10
C ALA A 107 23.45 10.46 -9.70
N GLU A 108 22.20 10.92 -9.63
CA GLU A 108 21.47 11.17 -8.39
C GLU A 108 20.56 10.00 -7.98
N ASP A 109 20.62 8.86 -8.69
CA ASP A 109 19.74 7.70 -8.45
C ASP A 109 19.93 7.08 -7.05
N TRP A 110 21.17 7.11 -6.54
CA TRP A 110 21.56 6.46 -5.29
C TRP A 110 20.77 6.92 -4.06
N LYS A 111 20.21 8.14 -4.09
CA LYS A 111 19.43 8.74 -3.01
C LYS A 111 17.91 8.69 -3.24
N ALA A 112 17.45 8.15 -4.36
CA ALA A 112 16.05 8.23 -4.78
C ALA A 112 15.17 7.12 -4.21
N THR A 113 15.73 6.17 -3.45
CA THR A 113 14.98 5.10 -2.80
C THR A 113 15.12 5.16 -1.28
N ARG A 114 13.97 5.16 -0.59
CA ARG A 114 13.87 4.94 0.86
C ARG A 114 13.24 3.59 1.16
#